data_AF-A0A7W7N0S2-F1
#
_entry.id   AF-A0A7W7N0S2-F1
#
_cell.length_a   1.000
_cell.length_b   1.000
_cell.length_c   1.000
_cell.angle_alpha   90.00
_cell.angle_beta   90.00
_cell.angle_gamma   90.00
#
_symmetry.space_group_name_H-M   'P 1'
#
loop_
_entity.id
_entity.type
_entity.pdbx_description
1 polymer ?
#
loop_
_entity_poly.entity_id
_entity_poly.type
_entity_poly.pdbx_seq_one_letter_code
_entity_poly.pdbx_strand_id
1 'polypeptide(L)'
;MTAPTLILRKTRTAADYVHTRTRNAETRERAAAVLHVLAGVHAAGDVAAPASLRDLVAAVGDCAGPEWLQAHADDPDVRRLAALLQAPDLIPGDPEELDELLATVLWTRHGPQPATA
;
A
#
# COMPACT_ATOMS: atom_id res chain seq x y z
N MET A 1 -19.59 -4.06 22.84
CA MET A 1 -19.23 -4.70 21.55
C MET A 1 -18.12 -3.86 20.95
N THR A 2 -16.89 -4.37 20.93
CA THR A 2 -15.75 -3.67 20.33
C THR A 2 -15.91 -3.79 18.83
N ALA A 3 -16.07 -2.67 18.12
CA ALA A 3 -16.04 -2.66 16.67
C ALA A 3 -14.71 -3.26 16.20
N PRO A 4 -14.67 -4.08 15.13
CA PRO A 4 -13.41 -4.41 14.50
C PRO A 4 -12.60 -3.12 14.28
N THR A 5 -11.28 -3.25 14.40
CA THR A 5 -10.39 -2.13 14.08
C THR A 5 -9.80 -2.49 12.74
N LEU A 6 -9.91 -1.58 11.78
CA LEU A 6 -9.34 -1.74 10.45
C LEU A 6 -7.80 -1.70 10.58
N ILE A 7 -7.19 -2.87 10.74
CA ILE A 7 -5.77 -3.02 11.07
C ILE A 7 -5.02 -3.54 9.84
N LEU A 8 -4.45 -2.60 9.10
CA LEU A 8 -3.59 -2.86 7.93
C LEU A 8 -2.12 -3.08 8.37
N ARG A 9 -1.86 -4.21 9.01
CA ARG A 9 -0.54 -4.54 9.63
C ARG A 9 0.52 -4.86 8.59
N LYS A 10 0.17 -5.57 7.52
CA LYS A 10 1.13 -6.02 6.50
C LYS A 10 1.61 -4.82 5.70
N THR A 11 0.70 -3.95 5.30
CA THR A 11 1.00 -2.69 4.60
C THR A 11 1.88 -1.80 5.44
N ARG A 12 1.58 -1.66 6.74
CA ARG A 12 2.44 -0.92 7.68
C ARG A 12 3.87 -1.48 7.68
N THR A 13 4.00 -2.79 7.79
CA THR A 13 5.30 -3.46 7.90
C THR A 13 6.11 -3.27 6.61
N ALA A 14 5.47 -3.40 5.45
CA ALA A 14 6.12 -3.16 4.16
C ALA A 14 6.56 -1.70 4.02
N ALA A 15 5.67 -0.74 4.29
CA ALA A 15 5.98 0.69 4.19
C ALA A 15 7.08 1.13 5.16
N ASP A 16 7.07 0.63 6.40
CA ASP A 16 8.11 0.87 7.40
C ASP A 16 9.47 0.30 6.95
N TYR A 17 9.46 -0.91 6.36
CA TYR A 17 10.66 -1.48 5.75
C TYR A 17 11.20 -0.57 4.65
N VAL A 18 10.37 -0.11 3.71
CA VAL A 18 10.81 0.80 2.63
C VAL A 18 11.40 2.07 3.23
N HIS A 19 10.70 2.70 4.16
CA HIS A 19 11.10 3.95 4.81
C HIS A 19 12.47 3.82 5.50
N THR A 20 12.69 2.73 6.24
CA THR A 20 13.90 2.52 7.03
C THR A 20 15.08 1.99 6.22
N ARG A 21 14.84 1.22 5.16
CA ARG A 21 15.89 0.51 4.41
C ARG A 21 16.33 1.21 3.14
N THR A 22 15.48 2.03 2.52
CA THR A 22 15.85 2.70 1.27
C THR A 22 16.88 3.81 1.50
N ARG A 23 17.86 3.91 0.59
CA ARG A 23 18.80 5.04 0.54
C ARG A 23 18.29 6.21 -0.29
N ASN A 24 17.30 5.98 -1.16
CA ASN A 24 16.69 7.02 -2.00
C ASN A 24 15.75 7.90 -1.16
N ALA A 25 16.02 9.20 -1.11
CA ALA A 25 15.25 10.15 -0.31
C ALA A 25 13.79 10.28 -0.78
N GLU A 26 13.55 10.29 -2.09
CA GLU A 26 12.22 10.37 -2.70
C GLU A 26 11.39 9.12 -2.38
N THR A 27 11.99 7.93 -2.49
CA THR A 27 11.34 6.68 -2.07
C THR A 27 11.04 6.66 -0.57
N ARG A 28 11.94 7.19 0.25
CA ARG A 28 11.74 7.29 1.71
C ARG A 28 10.58 8.22 2.06
N GLU A 29 10.47 9.34 1.37
CA GLU A 29 9.39 10.32 1.53
C GLU A 29 8.05 9.74 1.11
N ARG A 30 7.99 9.05 -0.04
CA ARG A 30 6.78 8.33 -0.47
C ARG A 30 6.35 7.25 0.52
N ALA A 31 7.29 6.48 1.06
CA ALA A 31 7.00 5.50 2.11
C ALA A 31 6.50 6.17 3.41
N ALA A 32 7.02 7.34 3.76
CA ALA A 32 6.52 8.13 4.90
C ALA A 32 5.09 8.62 4.65
N ALA A 33 4.74 9.02 3.42
CA ALA A 33 3.38 9.40 3.06
C ALA A 33 2.40 8.23 3.21
N VAL A 34 2.78 7.01 2.79
CA VAL A 34 1.99 5.79 3.03
C VAL A 34 1.73 5.59 4.53
N LEU A 35 2.78 5.66 5.36
CA LEU A 35 2.65 5.52 6.82
C LEU A 35 1.76 6.60 7.44
N HIS A 36 1.82 7.83 6.93
CA HIS A 36 0.98 8.93 7.40
C HIS A 36 -0.50 8.71 7.10
N VAL A 37 -0.84 8.35 5.86
CA VAL A 37 -2.23 8.05 5.46
C VAL A 37 -2.75 6.84 6.24
N LEU A 38 -1.92 5.82 6.41
CA LEU A 38 -2.24 4.62 7.18
C LEU A 38 -2.60 4.92 8.64
N ALA A 39 -1.86 5.84 9.27
CA ALA A 39 -2.17 6.28 10.64
C ALA A 39 -3.53 6.98 10.70
N GLY A 40 -3.90 7.76 9.67
CA GLY A 40 -5.23 8.36 9.53
C GLY A 40 -6.34 7.32 9.41
N VAL A 41 -6.14 6.29 8.57
CA VAL A 41 -7.07 5.16 8.43
C VAL A 41 -7.26 4.42 9.77
N HIS A 42 -6.17 4.12 10.47
CA HIS A 42 -6.24 3.45 11.79
C HIS A 42 -6.95 4.32 12.84
N ALA A 43 -6.75 5.63 12.81
CA ALA A 43 -7.43 6.56 13.72
C ALA A 43 -8.95 6.66 13.45
N ALA A 44 -9.37 6.48 12.20
CA ALA A 44 -10.79 6.45 11.82
C ALA A 44 -11.49 5.12 12.24
N GLY A 45 -10.73 4.05 12.44
CA GLY A 45 -11.26 2.74 12.83
C GLY A 45 -12.10 2.08 11.73
N ASP A 46 -13.18 1.39 12.12
CA ASP A 46 -14.11 0.72 11.19
C ASP A 46 -14.87 1.66 10.24
N VAL A 47 -14.86 2.96 10.53
CA VAL A 47 -15.55 3.99 9.72
C VAL A 47 -14.55 4.72 8.82
N ALA A 48 -13.45 4.06 8.44
CA ALA A 48 -12.53 4.64 7.48
C ALA A 48 -13.32 5.12 6.26
N ALA A 49 -13.27 6.43 6.01
CA ALA A 49 -14.01 7.00 4.90
C ALA A 49 -13.47 6.39 3.60
N PRO A 50 -14.33 6.14 2.59
CA PRO A 50 -13.88 5.68 1.27
C PRO A 50 -12.76 6.56 0.67
N ALA A 51 -12.77 7.85 1.01
CA ALA A 51 -11.69 8.78 0.65
C ALA A 51 -10.34 8.39 1.26
N SER A 52 -10.28 8.01 2.53
CA SER A 52 -9.03 7.62 3.20
C SER A 52 -8.45 6.30 2.66
N LEU A 53 -9.31 5.35 2.27
CA LEU A 53 -8.86 4.13 1.59
C LEU A 53 -8.36 4.42 0.18
N ARG A 54 -9.03 5.31 -0.55
CA ARG A 54 -8.57 5.79 -1.85
C ARG A 54 -7.21 6.48 -1.76
N ASP A 55 -7.03 7.34 -0.76
CA ASP A 55 -5.76 8.04 -0.53
C ASP A 55 -4.64 7.04 -0.19
N LEU A 56 -4.96 5.97 0.54
CA LEU A 56 -3.99 4.92 0.83
C LEU A 56 -3.56 4.16 -0.42
N VAL A 57 -4.53 3.75 -1.26
CA VAL A 57 -4.26 3.09 -2.55
C VAL A 57 -3.39 3.99 -3.44
N ALA A 58 -3.72 5.28 -3.51
CA ALA A 58 -2.94 6.27 -4.26
C ALA A 58 -1.51 6.39 -3.72
N ALA A 59 -1.33 6.53 -2.40
CA ALA A 59 -0.02 6.64 -1.77
C ALA A 59 0.85 5.40 -2.03
N VAL A 60 0.26 4.19 -2.02
CA VAL A 60 0.98 2.95 -2.35
C VAL A 60 1.36 2.91 -3.83
N GLY A 61 0.46 3.34 -4.73
CA GLY A 61 0.75 3.48 -6.16
C GLY A 61 1.92 4.43 -6.43
N ASP A 62 1.92 5.60 -5.79
CA ASP A 62 3.01 6.58 -5.89
C ASP A 62 4.31 6.02 -5.31
N CYS A 63 4.24 5.31 -4.18
CA CYS A 63 5.40 4.67 -3.55
C CYS A 63 6.00 3.56 -4.42
N ALA A 64 5.20 2.80 -5.15
CA ALA A 64 5.67 1.82 -6.12
C ALA A 64 6.33 2.51 -7.34
N GLY A 65 5.71 3.60 -7.79
CA GLY A 65 6.14 4.43 -8.91
C GLY A 65 5.44 4.04 -10.22
N PRO A 66 4.91 5.00 -10.99
CA PRO A 66 4.06 4.74 -12.17
C PRO A 66 4.79 3.98 -13.28
N GLU A 67 6.07 4.27 -13.52
CA GLU A 67 6.88 3.55 -14.51
C GLU A 67 7.06 2.08 -14.14
N TRP A 68 7.24 1.77 -12.86
CA TRP A 68 7.38 0.39 -12.40
C TRP A 68 6.05 -0.37 -12.50
N LEU A 69 4.94 0.27 -12.13
CA LEU A 69 3.59 -0.29 -12.28
C LEU A 69 3.29 -0.63 -13.74
N GLN A 70 3.67 0.26 -14.67
CA GLN A 70 3.51 0.00 -16.11
C GLN A 70 4.37 -1.17 -16.58
N ALA A 71 5.62 -1.26 -16.12
CA ALA A 71 6.51 -2.36 -16.48
C ALA A 71 6.07 -3.73 -15.90
N HIS A 72 5.27 -3.75 -14.83
CA HIS A 72 4.78 -4.96 -14.17
C HIS A 72 3.27 -5.16 -14.35
N ALA A 73 2.65 -4.58 -15.39
CA ALA A 73 1.20 -4.69 -15.63
C ALA A 73 0.71 -6.15 -15.87
N ASP A 74 1.63 -7.07 -16.17
CA ASP A 74 1.35 -8.50 -16.30
C ASP A 74 1.21 -9.22 -14.95
N ASP A 75 1.75 -8.64 -13.88
CA ASP A 75 1.59 -9.15 -12.52
C ASP A 75 0.13 -8.94 -12.04
N PRO A 76 -0.53 -9.98 -11.52
CA PRO A 76 -1.94 -9.91 -11.16
C PRO A 76 -2.22 -8.90 -10.04
N ASP A 77 -1.33 -8.75 -9.06
CA ASP A 77 -1.49 -7.83 -7.94
C ASP A 77 -1.23 -6.39 -8.39
N VAL A 78 -0.24 -6.17 -9.25
CA VAL A 78 0.01 -4.85 -9.86
C VAL A 78 -1.16 -4.42 -10.75
N ARG A 79 -1.68 -5.33 -11.57
CA ARG A 79 -2.88 -5.07 -12.39
C ARG A 79 -4.09 -4.74 -11.53
N ARG A 80 -4.26 -5.46 -10.41
CA ARG A 80 -5.34 -5.21 -9.45
C ARG A 80 -5.18 -3.83 -8.80
N LEU A 81 -3.99 -3.46 -8.35
CA LEU A 81 -3.72 -2.12 -7.82
C LEU A 81 -4.01 -1.03 -8.87
N ALA A 82 -3.56 -1.23 -10.11
CA ALA A 82 -3.82 -0.30 -11.20
C ALA A 82 -5.33 -0.13 -11.45
N ALA A 83 -6.12 -1.21 -11.37
CA ALA A 83 -7.57 -1.13 -11.47
C ALA A 83 -8.20 -0.31 -10.33
N LEU A 84 -7.72 -0.46 -9.09
CA LEU A 84 -8.19 0.33 -7.95
C LEU A 84 -7.84 1.83 -8.08
N LEU A 85 -6.67 2.15 -8.67
CA LEU A 85 -6.28 3.53 -8.95
C LEU A 85 -7.19 4.19 -10.00
N GLN A 86 -7.67 3.43 -10.98
CA GLN A 86 -8.59 3.92 -12.02
C GLN A 86 -10.06 3.96 -11.55
N ALA A 87 -10.47 2.98 -10.75
CA ALA A 87 -11.84 2.79 -10.29
C ALA A 87 -11.84 2.58 -8.77
N PRO A 88 -11.79 3.68 -7.97
CA PRO A 88 -11.71 3.61 -6.52
C PRO A 88 -12.98 3.03 -5.87
N ASP A 89 -14.10 2.99 -6.57
CA ASP A 89 -15.33 2.31 -6.11
C ASP A 89 -15.16 0.78 -6.02
N LEU A 90 -14.10 0.21 -6.60
CA LEU A 90 -13.75 -1.21 -6.54
C LEU A 90 -12.87 -1.56 -5.33
N ILE A 91 -12.52 -0.58 -4.49
CA ILE A 91 -11.72 -0.86 -3.28
C ILE A 91 -12.48 -1.90 -2.43
N PRO A 92 -11.84 -3.03 -2.10
CA PRO A 92 -12.52 -4.08 -1.35
C PRO A 92 -12.96 -3.56 0.02
N GLY A 93 -14.18 -3.91 0.40
CA GLY A 93 -14.71 -3.64 1.74
C GLY A 93 -14.08 -4.53 2.81
N ASP A 94 -13.40 -5.61 2.41
CA ASP A 94 -12.62 -6.45 3.31
C ASP A 94 -11.22 -5.86 3.53
N PRO A 95 -10.88 -5.45 4.77
CA PRO A 95 -9.60 -4.82 5.04
C PRO A 95 -8.43 -5.81 4.99
N GLU A 96 -8.65 -7.10 5.18
CA GLU A 96 -7.58 -8.11 5.08
C GLU A 96 -7.14 -8.28 3.63
N GLU A 97 -8.10 -8.38 2.70
CA GLU A 97 -7.83 -8.39 1.26
C GLU A 97 -7.09 -7.12 0.79
N LEU A 98 -7.48 -5.95 1.29
CA LEU A 98 -6.77 -4.70 0.98
C LEU A 98 -5.35 -4.71 1.56
N ASP A 99 -5.17 -5.15 2.81
CA ASP A 99 -3.86 -5.20 3.46
C ASP A 99 -2.88 -6.11 2.72
N GLU A 100 -3.36 -7.27 2.27
CA GLU A 100 -2.56 -8.22 1.50
C GLU A 100 -2.10 -7.61 0.17
N LEU A 101 -3.04 -7.04 -0.61
CA LEU A 101 -2.74 -6.47 -1.92
C LEU A 101 -1.69 -5.36 -1.83
N LEU A 102 -1.89 -4.41 -0.92
CA LEU A 102 -0.99 -3.26 -0.77
C LEU A 102 0.38 -3.69 -0.25
N ALA A 103 0.43 -4.62 0.71
CA ALA A 103 1.69 -5.17 1.20
C ALA A 103 2.45 -5.92 0.11
N THR A 104 1.77 -6.76 -0.67
CA THR A 104 2.37 -7.53 -1.76
C THR A 104 3.02 -6.61 -2.78
N VAL A 105 2.34 -5.56 -3.24
CA VAL A 105 2.95 -4.62 -4.20
C VAL A 105 4.20 -3.94 -3.62
N LEU A 106 4.14 -3.48 -2.37
CA LEU A 106 5.30 -2.86 -1.71
C LEU A 106 6.47 -3.83 -1.57
N TRP A 107 6.22 -5.09 -1.20
CA TRP A 107 7.25 -6.12 -1.10
C TRP A 107 7.82 -6.53 -2.45
N THR A 108 6.99 -6.68 -3.48
CA THR A 108 7.46 -7.00 -4.83
C THR A 108 8.36 -5.90 -5.38
N ARG A 109 8.03 -4.63 -5.10
CA ARG A 109 8.85 -3.50 -5.55
C ARG A 109 10.11 -3.29 -4.73
N HIS A 110 9.97 -3.26 -3.42
CA HIS A 110 11.00 -2.73 -2.51
C HIS A 110 11.56 -3.77 -1.55
N GLY A 111 11.08 -5.01 -1.62
CA GLY A 111 11.51 -6.07 -0.73
C GLY A 111 12.97 -6.45 -0.89
N PRO A 112 13.51 -7.21 0.08
CA PRO A 112 14.88 -7.69 0.00
C PRO A 112 15.03 -8.52 -1.27
N GLN A 113 15.97 -8.13 -2.14
CA GLN A 113 16.34 -8.99 -3.25
C GLN A 113 16.90 -10.29 -2.67
N PRO A 114 16.49 -11.47 -3.17
CA PRO A 114 17.13 -12.72 -2.77
C PRO A 114 18.63 -12.57 -3.03
N ALA A 115 19.43 -12.82 -2.00
CA ALA A 115 20.88 -12.84 -2.15
C ALA A 115 21.21 -13.85 -3.26
N THR A 116 21.74 -13.35 -4.37
CA THR A 116 22.21 -14.19 -5.46
C THR A 116 23.36 -15.02 -4.89
N ALA A 117 23.15 -16.33 -4.76
CA ALA A 117 24.17 -17.30 -4.36
C ALA A 117 25.13 -17.57 -5.52
#